data_AF-A0A927YEX4-F1
#
_entry.id   AF-A0A927YEX4-F1
#
_cell.length_a   1.000
_cell.length_b   1.000
_cell.length_c   1.000
_cell.angle_alpha   90.00
_cell.angle_beta   90.00
_cell.angle_gamma   90.00
#
_symmetry.space_group_name_H-M   'P 1'
#
loop_
_entity.id
_entity.type
_entity.pdbx_description
1 polymer ?
#
loop_
_entity_poly.entity_id
_entity_poly.type
_entity_poly.pdbx_seq_one_letter_code
_entity_poly.pdbx_strand_id
1 'polypeptide(L)'
;MAQKGDLMTVRHDIRVLDATLRDGGLVNNFYFTDDFVKALYRTNVKAGVDYMEFGYKASKEIFDADKYGKWKFCDEDAVREIVGENDTDLKIAVMADVGRCDYKNDIVAKADSAIDMVRVATYVNTMPAAIDMIEDAKNKGYEVTCNIMAISNAQEGDVRTALKMLGESPVECIYIVDSYGSLFPEQIRRITELYLEFASIYDKKLGIHAHNNQQLAFANTIEAVASGVSYLDATMSGMGRGAGNCSMELLLGFLKNPKYKQIPILKFLEEHMLGLKKEGAVWGYDIPYMLTGQLDLHPSSAIEAVKAGRTDYKEFYMEMVDR
;
A
#
# COMPACT_ATOMS: atom_id res chain seq x y z
N MET A 1 8.10 22.35 8.07
CA MET A 1 9.46 22.08 7.53
C MET A 1 9.58 22.67 6.14
N ALA A 2 10.79 23.02 5.70
CA ALA A 2 11.05 23.46 4.33
C ALA A 2 10.81 22.31 3.33
N GLN A 3 10.31 22.65 2.14
CA GLN A 3 10.26 21.78 0.98
C GLN A 3 11.60 21.02 0.84
N LYS A 4 11.57 19.68 0.87
CA LYS A 4 12.78 18.82 0.90
C LYS A 4 13.49 18.69 -0.46
N GLY A 5 13.23 19.62 -1.38
CA GLY A 5 13.58 19.56 -2.81
C GLY A 5 12.35 19.65 -3.70
N ASP A 6 12.55 19.63 -5.01
CA ASP A 6 11.48 19.62 -6.01
C ASP A 6 11.43 18.30 -6.79
N LEU A 7 10.46 18.17 -7.71
CA LEU A 7 10.30 16.97 -8.55
C LEU A 7 11.40 16.81 -9.62
N MET A 8 12.25 17.82 -9.79
CA MET A 8 13.31 17.88 -10.80
C MET A 8 14.69 17.53 -10.23
N THR A 9 14.79 17.41 -8.91
CA THR A 9 16.05 17.17 -8.17
C THR A 9 16.08 15.78 -7.55
N VAL A 10 17.29 15.32 -7.21
CA VAL A 10 17.46 14.04 -6.49
C VAL A 10 17.11 14.25 -5.02
N ARG A 11 16.14 13.48 -4.54
CA ARG A 11 15.82 13.36 -3.12
C ARG A 11 16.29 12.02 -2.56
N HIS A 12 17.32 12.04 -1.73
CA HIS A 12 17.93 10.84 -1.14
C HIS A 12 17.13 10.24 0.01
N ASP A 13 16.19 10.98 0.57
CA ASP A 13 15.29 10.55 1.63
C ASP A 13 14.10 9.71 1.11
N ILE A 14 13.83 9.74 -0.20
CA ILE A 14 12.76 8.94 -0.81
C ILE A 14 13.05 7.45 -0.62
N ARG A 15 12.01 6.71 -0.23
CA ARG A 15 11.96 5.25 -0.16
C ARG A 15 10.78 4.77 -0.99
N VAL A 16 11.02 3.88 -1.94
CA VAL A 16 9.96 3.24 -2.74
C VAL A 16 9.62 1.89 -2.14
N LEU A 17 8.33 1.64 -1.94
CA LEU A 17 7.79 0.38 -1.45
C LEU A 17 6.95 -0.29 -2.54
N ASP A 18 7.31 -1.51 -2.91
CA ASP A 18 6.51 -2.35 -3.78
C ASP A 18 5.42 -3.07 -2.98
N ALA A 19 4.15 -2.82 -3.32
CA ALA A 19 2.99 -3.48 -2.70
C ALA A 19 2.31 -4.49 -3.65
N THR A 20 3.02 -4.98 -4.68
CA THR A 20 2.45 -5.80 -5.74
C THR A 20 1.88 -7.10 -5.20
N LEU A 21 2.57 -7.76 -4.26
CA LEU A 21 2.11 -9.01 -3.70
C LEU A 21 0.95 -8.81 -2.71
N ARG A 22 1.04 -7.80 -1.84
CA ARG A 22 0.02 -7.52 -0.82
C ARG A 22 -1.27 -6.96 -1.42
N ASP A 23 -1.20 -5.87 -2.16
CA ASP A 23 -2.41 -5.24 -2.70
C ASP A 23 -2.90 -5.95 -3.97
N GLY A 24 -1.98 -6.46 -4.79
CA GLY A 24 -2.33 -7.32 -5.92
C GLY A 24 -2.92 -8.67 -5.48
N GLY A 25 -2.64 -9.14 -4.26
CA GLY A 25 -3.28 -10.32 -3.69
C GLY A 25 -4.80 -10.22 -3.58
N LEU A 26 -5.34 -9.00 -3.55
CA LEU A 26 -6.79 -8.75 -3.58
C LEU A 26 -7.41 -9.02 -4.96
N VAL A 27 -6.61 -9.14 -6.01
CA VAL A 27 -7.05 -9.46 -7.38
C VAL A 27 -7.20 -10.98 -7.59
N ASN A 28 -6.31 -11.78 -6.97
CA ASN A 28 -6.22 -13.23 -7.20
C ASN A 28 -6.34 -14.07 -5.93
N ASN A 29 -6.92 -13.52 -4.84
CA ASN A 29 -7.00 -14.16 -3.53
C ASN A 29 -5.64 -14.67 -3.01
N PHE A 30 -4.56 -13.94 -3.29
CA PHE A 30 -3.20 -14.23 -2.85
C PHE A 30 -2.60 -15.52 -3.43
N TYR A 31 -3.17 -16.08 -4.51
CA TYR A 31 -2.64 -17.26 -5.21
C TYR A 31 -1.49 -16.93 -6.18
N PHE A 32 -0.45 -16.25 -5.69
CA PHE A 32 0.80 -16.10 -6.45
C PHE A 32 1.72 -17.29 -6.23
N THR A 33 2.32 -17.81 -7.31
CA THR A 33 3.30 -18.90 -7.23
C THR A 33 4.61 -18.42 -6.62
N ASP A 34 5.35 -19.31 -5.97
CA ASP A 34 6.66 -19.00 -5.39
C ASP A 34 7.65 -18.47 -6.44
N ASP A 35 7.55 -18.95 -7.70
CA ASP A 35 8.37 -18.46 -8.80
C ASP A 35 8.06 -17.01 -9.15
N PHE A 36 6.79 -16.61 -9.16
CA PHE A 36 6.38 -15.22 -9.34
C PHE A 36 6.95 -14.35 -8.21
N VAL A 37 6.81 -14.79 -6.96
CA VAL A 37 7.28 -14.03 -5.80
C VAL A 37 8.81 -13.92 -5.77
N LYS A 38 9.55 -15.00 -6.06
CA LYS A 38 11.01 -14.99 -6.21
C LYS A 38 11.44 -14.08 -7.36
N ALA A 39 10.72 -14.06 -8.48
CA ALA A 39 11.00 -13.17 -9.59
C ALA A 39 10.78 -11.70 -9.21
N LEU A 40 9.69 -11.40 -8.51
CA LEU A 40 9.36 -10.05 -8.02
C LEU A 40 10.42 -9.57 -7.02
N TYR A 41 10.79 -10.38 -6.02
CA TYR A 41 11.85 -10.08 -5.06
C TYR A 41 13.18 -9.74 -5.75
N ARG A 42 13.65 -10.62 -6.65
CA ARG A 42 14.90 -10.38 -7.40
C ARG A 42 14.82 -9.15 -8.29
N THR A 43 13.64 -8.83 -8.82
CA THR A 43 13.40 -7.63 -9.61
C THR A 43 13.52 -6.38 -8.75
N ASN A 44 12.88 -6.36 -7.58
CA ASN A 44 12.94 -5.24 -6.64
C ASN A 44 14.37 -4.96 -6.16
N VAL A 45 15.14 -6.01 -5.82
CA VAL A 45 16.56 -5.89 -5.48
C VAL A 45 17.34 -5.22 -6.63
N LYS A 46 17.20 -5.72 -7.86
CA LYS A 46 17.90 -5.17 -9.04
C LYS A 46 17.44 -3.77 -9.43
N ALA A 47 16.18 -3.44 -9.16
CA ALA A 47 15.58 -2.15 -9.43
C ALA A 47 15.96 -1.09 -8.39
N GLY A 48 16.57 -1.50 -7.27
CA GLY A 48 16.91 -0.59 -6.17
C GLY A 48 15.71 -0.14 -5.36
N VAL A 49 14.60 -0.88 -5.39
CA VAL A 49 13.43 -0.66 -4.53
C VAL A 49 13.83 -0.84 -3.07
N ASP A 50 13.27 -0.06 -2.15
CA ASP A 50 13.70 -0.03 -0.75
C ASP A 50 12.95 -1.05 0.11
N TYR A 51 11.65 -1.23 -0.15
CA TYR A 51 10.80 -2.18 0.57
C TYR A 51 9.97 -3.02 -0.40
N MET A 52 9.77 -4.30 -0.09
CA MET A 52 8.80 -5.15 -0.76
C MET A 52 7.82 -5.72 0.26
N GLU A 53 6.54 -5.43 0.05
CA GLU A 53 5.46 -5.89 0.91
C GLU A 53 4.87 -7.20 0.39
N PHE A 54 5.05 -8.27 1.16
CA PHE A 54 4.64 -9.61 0.74
C PHE A 54 3.13 -9.81 0.85
N GLY A 55 2.51 -9.36 1.94
CA GLY A 55 1.10 -9.69 2.13
C GLY A 55 0.60 -9.29 3.49
N TYR A 56 -0.37 -10.06 3.98
CA TYR A 56 -1.00 -9.80 5.27
C TYR A 56 -0.53 -10.79 6.33
N LYS A 57 -0.58 -10.37 7.59
CA LYS A 57 -0.61 -11.24 8.78
C LYS A 57 -2.05 -11.49 9.21
N ALA A 58 -2.90 -11.97 8.30
CA ALA A 58 -4.31 -12.18 8.60
C ALA A 58 -4.49 -13.35 9.59
N SER A 59 -5.41 -13.22 10.53
CA SER A 59 -5.69 -14.31 11.48
C SER A 59 -6.39 -15.47 10.77
N LYS A 60 -5.86 -16.69 10.95
CA LYS A 60 -6.45 -17.94 10.46
C LYS A 60 -7.77 -18.31 11.16
N GLU A 61 -8.09 -17.66 12.29
CA GLU A 61 -9.40 -17.81 12.94
C GLU A 61 -10.50 -17.01 12.24
N ILE A 62 -10.12 -15.91 11.56
CA ILE A 62 -11.04 -15.02 10.84
C ILE A 62 -11.11 -15.38 9.35
N PHE A 63 -9.97 -15.78 8.77
CA PHE A 63 -9.85 -16.10 7.35
C PHE A 63 -9.57 -17.58 7.15
N ASP A 64 -10.47 -18.24 6.42
CA ASP A 64 -10.33 -19.63 6.00
C ASP A 64 -9.12 -19.80 5.07
N ALA A 65 -8.10 -20.53 5.55
CA ALA A 65 -6.84 -20.73 4.84
C ALA A 65 -7.00 -21.47 3.51
N ASP A 66 -8.08 -22.22 3.31
CA ASP A 66 -8.33 -22.94 2.04
C ASP A 66 -8.90 -22.02 0.95
N LYS A 67 -9.28 -20.78 1.29
CA LYS A 67 -9.83 -19.81 0.34
C LYS A 67 -8.80 -18.78 -0.14
N TYR A 68 -7.61 -18.77 0.45
CA TYR A 68 -6.56 -17.79 0.13
C TYR A 68 -5.20 -18.46 -0.03
N GLY A 69 -4.37 -17.92 -0.91
CA GLY A 69 -2.97 -18.34 -0.99
C GLY A 69 -2.16 -17.90 0.25
N LYS A 70 -1.00 -18.53 0.45
CA LYS A 70 -0.17 -18.37 1.66
C LYS A 70 0.25 -16.93 1.96
N TRP A 71 0.30 -16.05 0.96
CA TRP A 71 0.63 -14.63 1.13
C TRP A 71 -0.46 -13.82 1.84
N LYS A 72 -1.68 -14.36 2.02
CA LYS A 72 -2.68 -13.76 2.91
C LYS A 72 -2.28 -13.84 4.40
N PHE A 73 -1.42 -14.80 4.74
CA PHE A 73 -1.00 -15.10 6.11
C PHE A 73 0.47 -14.77 6.36
N CYS A 74 1.31 -14.85 5.30
CA CYS A 74 2.74 -14.54 5.35
C CYS A 74 3.44 -15.21 6.54
N ASP A 75 3.27 -16.54 6.65
CA ASP A 75 4.01 -17.34 7.63
C ASP A 75 5.52 -17.20 7.39
N GLU A 76 6.31 -17.16 8.47
CA GLU A 76 7.75 -16.86 8.41
C GLU A 76 8.52 -17.82 7.49
N ASP A 77 8.20 -19.11 7.54
CA ASP A 77 8.86 -20.13 6.71
C ASP A 77 8.60 -19.89 5.22
N ALA A 78 7.37 -19.51 4.85
CA ALA A 78 7.03 -19.17 3.47
C ALA A 78 7.79 -17.93 2.98
N VAL A 79 8.03 -16.94 3.85
CA VAL A 79 8.86 -15.77 3.51
C VAL A 79 10.32 -16.20 3.33
N ARG A 80 10.88 -16.98 4.26
CA ARG A 80 12.25 -17.51 4.18
C ARG A 80 12.51 -18.38 2.95
N GLU A 81 11.53 -19.16 2.50
CA GLU A 81 11.63 -19.94 1.26
C GLU A 81 11.88 -19.07 0.00
N ILE A 82 11.48 -17.80 0.05
CA ILE A 82 11.68 -16.83 -1.04
C ILE A 82 12.99 -16.08 -0.87
N VAL A 83 13.26 -15.55 0.33
CA VAL A 83 14.32 -14.54 0.55
C VAL A 83 15.52 -15.06 1.35
N GLY A 84 15.44 -16.26 1.92
CA GLY A 84 16.40 -16.75 2.91
C GLY A 84 16.42 -15.84 4.15
N GLU A 85 17.63 -15.46 4.57
CA GLU A 85 17.85 -14.45 5.63
C GLU A 85 17.82 -13.01 5.09
N ASN A 86 17.45 -12.82 3.82
CA ASN A 86 17.41 -11.53 3.13
C ASN A 86 18.71 -10.71 3.23
N ASP A 87 19.83 -11.28 2.77
CA ASP A 87 21.13 -10.60 2.71
C ASP A 87 21.19 -9.60 1.53
N THR A 88 20.29 -8.61 1.54
CA THR A 88 20.18 -7.54 0.54
C THR A 88 19.75 -6.21 1.17
N ASP A 89 19.89 -5.11 0.43
CA ASP A 89 19.42 -3.79 0.87
C ASP A 89 17.88 -3.64 0.84
N LEU A 90 17.17 -4.56 0.16
CA LEU A 90 15.70 -4.55 0.07
C LEU A 90 15.11 -5.05 1.37
N LYS A 91 14.28 -4.25 2.04
CA LYS A 91 13.60 -4.66 3.27
C LYS A 91 12.27 -5.34 3.00
N ILE A 92 11.91 -6.31 3.82
CA ILE A 92 10.65 -7.05 3.70
C ILE A 92 9.59 -6.43 4.61
N ALA A 93 8.41 -6.17 4.06
CA ALA A 93 7.27 -5.63 4.81
C ALA A 93 6.06 -6.58 4.76
N VAL A 94 5.20 -6.49 5.78
CA VAL A 94 3.87 -7.10 5.81
C VAL A 94 2.85 -6.14 6.37
N MET A 95 1.58 -6.33 6.03
CA MET A 95 0.47 -5.55 6.54
C MET A 95 -0.28 -6.31 7.65
N ALA A 96 -0.62 -5.61 8.72
CA ALA A 96 -1.46 -6.12 9.81
C ALA A 96 -2.67 -5.18 9.99
N ASP A 97 -3.85 -5.69 9.68
CA ASP A 97 -5.11 -4.94 9.78
C ASP A 97 -5.64 -5.01 11.22
N VAL A 98 -5.98 -3.85 11.80
CA VAL A 98 -6.65 -3.79 13.11
C VAL A 98 -7.96 -4.60 13.07
N GLY A 99 -8.11 -5.52 14.02
CA GLY A 99 -9.28 -6.40 14.13
C GLY A 99 -9.29 -7.58 13.16
N ARG A 100 -8.22 -7.81 12.39
CA ARG A 100 -8.10 -8.90 11.41
C ARG A 100 -6.79 -9.71 11.52
N CYS A 101 -5.94 -9.35 12.46
CA CYS A 101 -4.64 -9.97 12.74
C CYS A 101 -4.60 -10.33 14.23
N ASP A 102 -4.16 -11.55 14.57
CA ASP A 102 -3.83 -11.89 15.94
C ASP A 102 -2.35 -11.52 16.19
N TYR A 103 -2.06 -10.22 16.14
CA TYR A 103 -0.69 -9.68 16.13
C TYR A 103 0.18 -10.14 17.32
N LYS A 104 -0.43 -10.54 18.44
CA LYS A 104 0.31 -11.07 19.58
C LYS A 104 0.97 -12.40 19.25
N ASN A 105 0.29 -13.26 18.48
CA ASN A 105 0.74 -14.60 18.13
C ASN A 105 1.27 -14.71 16.69
N ASP A 106 0.65 -14.02 15.73
CA ASP A 106 0.97 -14.09 14.29
C ASP A 106 2.24 -13.29 13.91
N ILE A 107 2.63 -12.32 14.75
CA ILE A 107 3.87 -11.55 14.61
C ILE A 107 4.84 -12.01 15.69
N VAL A 108 5.85 -12.77 15.28
CA VAL A 108 6.91 -13.29 16.17
C VAL A 108 7.93 -12.20 16.51
N ALA A 109 8.99 -12.51 17.29
CA ALA A 109 10.06 -11.54 17.50
C ALA A 109 10.85 -11.29 16.21
N LYS A 110 11.31 -10.06 15.97
CA LYS A 110 12.09 -9.70 14.78
C LYS A 110 13.36 -10.54 14.62
N ALA A 111 13.99 -10.92 15.74
CA ALA A 111 15.17 -11.78 15.73
C ALA A 111 14.92 -13.16 15.09
N ASP A 112 13.65 -13.61 15.11
CA ASP A 112 13.19 -14.88 14.55
C ASP A 112 12.42 -14.68 13.24
N SER A 113 12.64 -13.57 12.52
CA SER A 113 11.88 -13.21 11.32
C SER A 113 12.73 -12.52 10.25
N ALA A 114 12.51 -12.91 8.99
CA ALA A 114 13.09 -12.24 7.83
C ALA A 114 12.36 -10.93 7.47
N ILE A 115 11.22 -10.64 8.11
CA ILE A 115 10.42 -9.42 7.90
C ILE A 115 11.06 -8.27 8.66
N ASP A 116 11.20 -7.10 8.06
CA ASP A 116 11.81 -5.91 8.67
C ASP A 116 10.78 -4.90 9.17
N MET A 117 9.63 -4.81 8.49
CA MET A 117 8.62 -3.80 8.74
C MET A 117 7.21 -4.39 8.87
N VAL A 118 6.49 -3.97 9.91
CA VAL A 118 5.06 -4.22 10.07
C VAL A 118 4.29 -2.93 9.77
N ARG A 119 3.36 -3.00 8.82
CA ARG A 119 2.50 -1.88 8.44
C ARG A 119 1.13 -2.08 9.08
N VAL A 120 0.83 -1.31 10.11
CA VAL A 120 -0.46 -1.38 10.81
C VAL A 120 -1.48 -0.57 10.04
N ALA A 121 -2.52 -1.24 9.50
CA ALA A 121 -3.60 -0.57 8.78
C ALA A 121 -4.82 -0.40 9.69
N THR A 122 -5.35 0.82 9.75
CA THR A 122 -6.43 1.18 10.68
C THR A 122 -7.36 2.23 10.09
N TYR A 123 -8.56 2.34 10.65
CA TYR A 123 -9.41 3.52 10.49
C TYR A 123 -9.18 4.48 11.67
N VAL A 124 -9.55 5.76 11.52
CA VAL A 124 -9.36 6.79 12.57
C VAL A 124 -10.06 6.42 13.89
N ASN A 125 -11.23 5.77 13.82
CA ASN A 125 -12.02 5.37 14.98
C ASN A 125 -11.45 4.16 15.76
N THR A 126 -10.46 3.46 15.20
CA THR A 126 -9.81 2.29 15.79
C THR A 126 -8.37 2.55 16.20
N MET A 127 -7.96 3.83 16.21
CA MET A 127 -6.58 4.26 16.52
C MET A 127 -6.03 3.75 17.86
N PRO A 128 -6.79 3.67 18.97
CA PRO A 128 -6.26 3.10 20.22
C PRO A 128 -5.76 1.65 20.06
N ALA A 129 -6.49 0.81 19.31
CA ALA A 129 -6.07 -0.57 19.05
C ALA A 129 -4.87 -0.62 18.09
N ALA A 130 -4.82 0.30 17.12
CA ALA A 130 -3.66 0.43 16.24
C ALA A 130 -2.38 0.78 17.03
N ILE A 131 -2.47 1.65 18.05
CA ILE A 131 -1.33 2.01 18.89
C ILE A 131 -0.84 0.82 19.71
N ASP A 132 -1.73 0.02 20.29
CA ASP A 132 -1.33 -1.20 20.99
C ASP A 132 -0.59 -2.18 20.06
N MET A 133 -1.08 -2.35 18.82
CA MET A 133 -0.39 -3.14 17.80
C MET A 133 0.98 -2.55 17.42
N ILE A 134 1.08 -1.23 17.30
CA ILE A 134 2.33 -0.53 17.00
C ILE A 134 3.34 -0.75 18.13
N GLU A 135 2.93 -0.58 19.38
CA GLU A 135 3.79 -0.77 20.54
C GLU A 135 4.28 -2.22 20.66
N ASP A 136 3.39 -3.20 20.45
CA ASP A 136 3.76 -4.62 20.44
C ASP A 136 4.81 -4.93 19.35
N ALA A 137 4.57 -4.48 18.11
CA ALA A 137 5.52 -4.69 17.02
C ALA A 137 6.87 -3.97 17.25
N LYS A 138 6.86 -2.75 17.81
CA LYS A 138 8.09 -2.04 18.19
C LYS A 138 8.84 -2.77 19.29
N ASN A 139 8.16 -3.28 20.31
CA ASN A 139 8.77 -4.06 21.40
C ASN A 139 9.38 -5.38 20.91
N LYS A 140 8.80 -5.98 19.85
CA LYS A 140 9.33 -7.15 19.15
C LYS A 140 10.52 -6.83 18.24
N GLY A 141 10.84 -5.55 18.02
CA GLY A 141 12.03 -5.10 17.30
C GLY A 141 11.81 -4.67 15.85
N TYR A 142 10.57 -4.53 15.38
CA TYR A 142 10.28 -4.17 13.99
C TYR A 142 10.39 -2.66 13.72
N GLU A 143 10.59 -2.31 12.45
CA GLU A 143 10.13 -1.02 11.92
C GLU A 143 8.61 -1.05 11.81
N VAL A 144 7.94 0.05 12.14
CA VAL A 144 6.49 0.12 12.14
C VAL A 144 5.97 1.37 11.46
N THR A 145 5.00 1.17 10.57
CA THR A 145 4.23 2.25 9.95
C THR A 145 2.77 2.16 10.35
N CYS A 146 2.06 3.28 10.29
CA CYS A 146 0.62 3.32 10.43
C CYS A 146 -0.02 3.84 9.14
N ASN A 147 -0.90 3.04 8.54
CA ASN A 147 -1.66 3.34 7.33
C ASN A 147 -3.10 3.71 7.72
N ILE A 148 -3.43 5.00 7.64
CA ILE A 148 -4.78 5.49 7.98
C ILE A 148 -5.68 5.38 6.75
N MET A 149 -6.58 4.41 6.76
CA MET A 149 -7.48 4.10 5.66
C MET A 149 -8.68 5.06 5.58
N ALA A 150 -9.24 5.20 4.38
CA ALA A 150 -10.45 5.96 4.06
C ALA A 150 -10.42 7.41 4.60
N ILE A 151 -9.28 8.09 4.40
CA ILE A 151 -9.08 9.45 4.90
C ILE A 151 -10.03 10.46 4.26
N SER A 152 -10.55 10.17 3.05
CA SER A 152 -11.55 10.98 2.35
C SER A 152 -12.88 11.10 3.11
N ASN A 153 -13.26 10.07 3.87
CA ASN A 153 -14.49 10.07 4.68
C ASN A 153 -14.25 10.45 6.15
N ALA A 154 -13.01 10.72 6.54
CA ALA A 154 -12.69 11.08 7.92
C ALA A 154 -12.89 12.58 8.16
N GLN A 155 -13.42 12.95 9.33
CA GLN A 155 -13.48 14.36 9.73
C GLN A 155 -12.07 14.85 10.09
N GLU A 156 -11.70 16.06 9.68
CA GLU A 156 -10.36 16.61 9.93
C GLU A 156 -10.00 16.61 11.43
N GLY A 157 -10.97 16.85 12.32
CA GLY A 157 -10.76 16.80 13.77
C GLY A 157 -10.37 15.41 14.29
N ASP A 158 -10.98 14.35 13.74
CA ASP A 158 -10.64 12.96 14.08
C ASP A 158 -9.24 12.61 13.54
N VAL A 159 -8.92 13.07 12.33
CA VAL A 159 -7.58 12.91 11.74
C VAL A 159 -6.52 13.59 12.59
N ARG A 160 -6.74 14.84 13.03
CA ARG A 160 -5.83 15.56 13.94
C ARG A 160 -5.62 14.82 15.24
N THR A 161 -6.69 14.29 15.83
CA THR A 161 -6.62 13.51 17.07
C THR A 161 -5.78 12.25 16.85
N ALA A 162 -6.04 11.51 15.77
CA ALA A 162 -5.30 10.32 15.41
C ALA A 162 -3.80 10.60 15.14
N LEU A 163 -3.49 11.68 14.43
CA LEU A 163 -2.12 12.12 14.16
C LEU A 163 -1.37 12.51 15.43
N LYS A 164 -2.04 13.16 16.39
CA LYS A 164 -1.45 13.46 17.70
C LYS A 164 -1.07 12.17 18.43
N MET A 165 -1.99 11.22 18.50
CA MET A 165 -1.75 9.95 19.18
C MET A 165 -0.61 9.15 18.52
N LEU A 166 -0.54 9.13 17.18
CA LEU A 166 0.57 8.53 16.45
C LEU A 166 1.89 9.29 16.63
N GLY A 167 1.85 10.61 16.75
CA GLY A 167 3.02 11.42 17.07
C GLY A 167 3.65 11.03 18.42
N GLU A 168 2.81 10.78 19.42
CA GLU A 168 3.22 10.36 20.77
C GLU A 168 3.61 8.87 20.85
N SER A 169 3.25 8.06 19.86
CA SER A 169 3.56 6.63 19.80
C SER A 169 4.96 6.36 19.19
N PRO A 170 5.49 5.13 19.30
CA PRO A 170 6.80 4.79 18.75
C PRO A 170 6.79 4.51 17.22
N VAL A 171 5.70 4.78 16.50
CA VAL A 171 5.63 4.62 15.04
C VAL A 171 6.69 5.48 14.33
N GLU A 172 7.27 4.98 13.24
CA GLU A 172 8.29 5.70 12.48
C GLU A 172 7.73 6.45 11.28
N CYS A 173 6.69 5.91 10.63
CA CYS A 173 6.11 6.49 9.42
C CYS A 173 4.58 6.46 9.45
N ILE A 174 3.96 7.59 9.11
CA ILE A 174 2.50 7.72 9.02
C ILE A 174 2.11 7.86 7.54
N TYR A 175 1.23 6.99 7.06
CA TYR A 175 0.81 6.91 5.68
C TYR A 175 -0.54 7.58 5.46
N ILE A 176 -0.59 8.46 4.47
CA ILE A 176 -1.81 8.94 3.83
C ILE A 176 -2.28 7.83 2.88
N VAL A 177 -3.53 7.39 3.00
CA VAL A 177 -4.09 6.33 2.16
C VAL A 177 -5.36 6.81 1.47
N ASP A 178 -5.30 6.95 0.15
CA ASP A 178 -6.45 7.24 -0.72
C ASP A 178 -7.19 5.94 -1.03
N SER A 179 -7.81 5.33 -0.01
CA SER A 179 -8.36 3.96 -0.08
C SER A 179 -9.42 3.75 -1.15
N TYR A 180 -10.15 4.80 -1.53
CA TYR A 180 -11.24 4.76 -2.51
C TYR A 180 -10.85 5.35 -3.86
N GLY A 181 -9.63 5.89 -4.00
CA GLY A 181 -9.17 6.55 -5.23
C GLY A 181 -10.01 7.80 -5.56
N SER A 182 -10.47 8.49 -4.52
CA SER A 182 -11.44 9.59 -4.61
C SER A 182 -10.79 10.97 -4.51
N LEU A 183 -9.56 11.04 -3.98
CA LEU A 183 -8.88 12.29 -3.71
C LEU A 183 -8.25 12.92 -4.96
N PHE A 184 -8.32 14.25 -5.03
CA PHE A 184 -7.67 15.06 -6.03
C PHE A 184 -6.32 15.60 -5.53
N PRO A 185 -5.38 15.98 -6.41
CA PRO A 185 -4.08 16.53 -6.02
C PRO A 185 -4.16 17.68 -5.02
N GLU A 186 -5.12 18.61 -5.19
CA GLU A 186 -5.32 19.73 -4.27
C GLU A 186 -5.71 19.28 -2.86
N GLN A 187 -6.48 18.21 -2.74
CA GLN A 187 -6.82 17.61 -1.45
C GLN A 187 -5.61 16.89 -0.86
N ILE A 188 -4.86 16.15 -1.67
CA ILE A 188 -3.62 15.48 -1.23
C ILE A 188 -2.60 16.49 -0.71
N ARG A 189 -2.44 17.65 -1.35
CA ARG A 189 -1.57 18.73 -0.85
C ARG A 189 -2.00 19.17 0.54
N ARG A 190 -3.28 19.50 0.72
CA ARG A 190 -3.83 19.96 2.02
C ARG A 190 -3.70 18.90 3.12
N ILE A 191 -4.00 17.64 2.80
CA ILE A 191 -3.85 16.51 3.74
C ILE A 191 -2.37 16.32 4.09
N THR A 192 -1.47 16.42 3.10
CA THR A 192 -0.03 16.30 3.32
C THR A 192 0.50 17.42 4.21
N GLU A 193 0.06 18.66 4.01
CA GLU A 193 0.41 19.80 4.87
C GLU A 193 -0.01 19.56 6.32
N LEU A 194 -1.22 19.03 6.53
CA LEU A 194 -1.70 18.63 7.86
C LEU A 194 -0.81 17.54 8.48
N TYR A 195 -0.52 16.47 7.73
CA TYR A 195 0.33 15.38 8.24
C TYR A 195 1.75 15.87 8.56
N LEU A 196 2.28 16.81 7.76
CA LEU A 196 3.60 17.42 7.97
C LEU A 196 3.66 18.29 9.22
N GLU A 197 2.57 18.98 9.58
CA GLU A 197 2.46 19.74 10.83
C GLU A 197 2.82 18.82 12.02
N PHE A 198 2.10 17.70 12.15
CA PHE A 198 2.31 16.73 13.22
C PHE A 198 3.65 15.99 13.08
N ALA A 199 4.00 15.52 11.88
CA ALA A 199 5.25 14.81 11.66
C ALA A 199 6.47 15.65 12.03
N SER A 200 6.41 16.98 11.84
CA SER A 200 7.50 17.87 12.23
C SER A 200 7.63 18.09 13.74
N ILE A 201 6.53 18.02 14.48
CA ILE A 201 6.52 18.14 15.94
C ILE A 201 7.11 16.88 16.60
N TYR A 202 6.77 15.71 16.03
CA TYR A 202 7.05 14.41 16.63
C TYR A 202 8.16 13.61 15.93
N ASP A 203 8.89 14.25 15.01
CA ASP A 203 9.97 13.66 14.18
C ASP A 203 9.54 12.35 13.47
N LYS A 204 8.41 12.41 12.77
CA LYS A 204 7.86 11.26 12.02
C LYS A 204 8.16 11.38 10.53
N LYS A 205 8.25 10.23 9.87
CA LYS A 205 8.26 10.14 8.40
C LYS A 205 6.83 10.09 7.89
N LEU A 206 6.65 10.45 6.63
CA LEU A 206 5.37 10.34 5.94
C LEU A 206 5.46 9.45 4.72
N GLY A 207 4.38 8.71 4.49
CA GLY A 207 4.16 7.91 3.30
C GLY A 207 2.85 8.21 2.59
N ILE A 208 2.76 7.81 1.32
CA ILE A 208 1.55 7.89 0.51
C ILE A 208 1.27 6.55 -0.16
N HIS A 209 0.00 6.15 -0.14
CA HIS A 209 -0.54 5.03 -0.88
C HIS A 209 -1.81 5.48 -1.60
N ALA A 210 -1.75 5.53 -2.94
CA ALA A 210 -2.84 6.07 -3.75
C ALA A 210 -3.44 5.02 -4.69
N HIS A 211 -4.77 4.98 -4.75
CA HIS A 211 -5.52 4.13 -5.67
C HIS A 211 -5.92 4.87 -6.94
N ASN A 212 -6.11 4.12 -8.03
CA ASN A 212 -6.16 4.66 -9.38
C ASN A 212 -7.57 4.74 -9.99
N ASN A 213 -8.62 4.75 -9.16
CA ASN A 213 -10.02 4.77 -9.59
C ASN A 213 -10.35 5.90 -10.57
N GLN A 214 -9.79 7.09 -10.33
CA GLN A 214 -9.94 8.27 -11.20
C GLN A 214 -8.69 8.53 -12.07
N GLN A 215 -7.79 7.56 -12.21
CA GLN A 215 -6.49 7.72 -12.87
C GLN A 215 -5.56 8.75 -12.21
N LEU A 216 -5.74 9.02 -10.92
CA LEU A 216 -4.99 10.03 -10.17
C LEU A 216 -3.91 9.46 -9.26
N ALA A 217 -3.70 8.14 -9.20
CA ALA A 217 -2.77 7.56 -8.22
C ALA A 217 -1.35 8.09 -8.37
N PHE A 218 -0.84 8.17 -9.60
CA PHE A 218 0.47 8.73 -9.89
C PHE A 218 0.52 10.23 -9.59
N ALA A 219 -0.48 10.99 -10.03
CA ALA A 219 -0.58 12.43 -9.80
C ALA A 219 -0.58 12.77 -8.29
N ASN A 220 -1.41 12.06 -7.52
CA ASN A 220 -1.49 12.19 -6.07
C ASN A 220 -0.16 11.81 -5.39
N THR A 221 0.51 10.76 -5.88
CA THR A 221 1.82 10.34 -5.35
C THR A 221 2.87 11.43 -5.57
N ILE A 222 3.00 12.00 -6.77
CA ILE A 222 3.99 13.04 -7.04
C ILE A 222 3.65 14.38 -6.38
N GLU A 223 2.37 14.67 -6.17
CA GLU A 223 1.92 15.84 -5.40
C GLU A 223 2.34 15.72 -3.94
N ALA A 224 2.11 14.56 -3.31
CA ALA A 224 2.60 14.28 -1.96
C ALA A 224 4.14 14.37 -1.86
N VAL A 225 4.86 13.87 -2.86
CA VAL A 225 6.33 14.01 -2.96
C VAL A 225 6.72 15.49 -3.01
N ALA A 226 6.07 16.31 -3.84
CA ALA A 226 6.37 17.73 -3.98
C ALA A 226 6.18 18.48 -2.65
N SER A 227 5.19 18.06 -1.84
CA SER A 227 4.94 18.60 -0.51
C SER A 227 5.89 18.10 0.58
N GLY A 228 6.63 16.99 0.36
CA GLY A 228 7.69 16.52 1.28
C GLY A 228 7.53 15.08 1.78
N VAL A 229 6.54 14.32 1.31
CA VAL A 229 6.39 12.88 1.60
C VAL A 229 7.59 12.11 1.05
N SER A 230 8.03 11.08 1.78
CA SER A 230 9.27 10.36 1.49
C SER A 230 9.05 8.88 1.19
N TYR A 231 8.00 8.25 1.72
CA TYR A 231 7.71 6.84 1.50
C TYR A 231 6.60 6.68 0.44
N LEU A 232 6.90 6.02 -0.67
CA LEU A 232 6.02 5.99 -1.84
C LEU A 232 5.66 4.55 -2.18
N ASP A 233 4.38 4.21 -2.03
CA ASP A 233 3.88 2.90 -2.45
C ASP A 233 3.58 2.88 -3.94
N ALA A 234 4.00 1.82 -4.62
CA ALA A 234 3.63 1.53 -6.00
C ALA A 234 3.56 0.02 -6.24
N THR A 235 3.00 -0.38 -7.38
CA THR A 235 2.92 -1.80 -7.76
C THR A 235 3.21 -2.00 -9.25
N MET A 236 3.70 -3.18 -9.62
CA MET A 236 4.00 -3.54 -11.00
C MET A 236 2.72 -3.46 -11.86
N SER A 237 2.77 -2.69 -12.96
CA SER A 237 1.60 -2.44 -13.82
C SER A 237 0.38 -1.88 -13.04
N GLY A 238 0.61 -1.20 -11.92
CA GLY A 238 -0.45 -0.65 -11.07
C GLY A 238 -1.38 -1.72 -10.46
N MET A 239 -0.95 -2.99 -10.37
CA MET A 239 -1.76 -4.07 -9.83
C MET A 239 -2.24 -3.78 -8.40
N GLY A 240 -3.51 -4.05 -8.13
CA GLY A 240 -4.13 -3.77 -6.84
C GLY A 240 -5.63 -3.92 -6.88
N ARG A 241 -6.28 -3.67 -5.74
CA ARG A 241 -7.74 -3.73 -5.64
C ARG A 241 -8.41 -2.77 -6.64
N GLY A 242 -9.42 -3.27 -7.34
CA GLY A 242 -10.25 -2.48 -8.25
C GLY A 242 -9.44 -1.86 -9.39
N ALA A 243 -9.42 -0.53 -9.46
CA ALA A 243 -8.67 0.18 -10.49
C ALA A 243 -7.15 0.15 -10.30
N GLY A 244 -6.65 -0.41 -9.18
CA GLY A 244 -5.23 -0.57 -8.92
C GLY A 244 -4.60 0.61 -8.19
N ASN A 245 -3.28 0.71 -8.29
CA ASN A 245 -2.42 1.63 -7.53
C ASN A 245 -1.57 2.53 -8.44
N CYS A 246 -0.71 3.33 -7.84
CA CYS A 246 0.39 3.98 -8.56
C CYS A 246 1.27 2.93 -9.26
N SER A 247 1.47 3.08 -10.57
CA SER A 247 2.32 2.21 -11.38
C SER A 247 3.80 2.35 -11.02
N MET A 248 4.46 1.23 -10.69
CA MET A 248 5.89 1.16 -10.34
C MET A 248 6.79 1.63 -11.49
N GLU A 249 6.49 1.18 -12.70
CA GLU A 249 7.24 1.54 -13.92
C GLU A 249 7.19 3.03 -14.23
N LEU A 250 6.09 3.69 -13.84
CA LEU A 250 5.88 5.12 -14.01
C LEU A 250 6.60 5.90 -12.91
N LEU A 251 6.45 5.47 -11.65
CA LEU A 251 7.09 6.12 -10.51
C LEU A 251 8.63 6.07 -10.61
N LEU A 252 9.22 4.89 -10.84
CA LEU A 252 10.68 4.76 -10.92
C LEU A 252 11.27 5.49 -12.12
N GLY A 253 10.55 5.54 -13.25
CA GLY A 253 10.97 6.34 -14.41
C GLY A 253 10.87 7.85 -14.18
N PHE A 254 9.99 8.28 -13.27
CA PHE A 254 9.81 9.69 -12.94
C PHE A 254 10.91 10.21 -11.99
N LEU A 255 11.23 9.43 -10.95
CA LEU A 255 12.20 9.80 -9.91
C LEU A 255 13.61 9.98 -10.50
N LYS A 256 14.31 11.04 -10.07
CA LYS A 256 15.66 11.37 -10.59
C LYS A 256 16.79 10.60 -9.93
N ASN A 257 16.50 9.84 -8.88
CA ASN A 257 17.51 9.13 -8.12
C ASN A 257 18.10 7.96 -8.95
N PRO A 258 19.40 7.99 -9.30
CA PRO A 258 20.02 6.97 -10.15
C PRO A 258 20.09 5.59 -9.48
N LYS A 259 19.78 5.47 -8.18
CA LYS A 259 19.58 4.19 -7.49
C LYS A 259 18.51 3.34 -8.19
N TYR A 260 17.43 3.98 -8.62
CA TYR A 260 16.28 3.30 -9.21
C TYR A 260 16.55 2.91 -10.66
N LYS A 261 16.36 1.63 -10.99
CA LYS A 261 16.61 1.09 -12.33
C LYS A 261 15.30 0.63 -12.96
N GLN A 262 14.98 1.16 -14.13
CA GLN A 262 13.73 0.86 -14.83
C GLN A 262 13.77 -0.46 -15.61
N ILE A 263 14.93 -0.86 -16.14
CA ILE A 263 15.05 -2.07 -16.99
C ILE A 263 14.54 -3.35 -16.30
N PRO A 264 14.92 -3.65 -15.04
CA PRO A 264 14.40 -4.84 -14.34
C PRO A 264 12.86 -4.86 -14.25
N ILE A 265 12.25 -3.70 -14.02
CA ILE A 265 10.80 -3.54 -13.92
C ILE A 265 10.14 -3.89 -15.24
N LEU A 266 10.57 -3.26 -16.35
CA LEU A 266 10.01 -3.49 -17.67
C LEU A 266 10.08 -4.97 -18.06
N LYS A 267 11.23 -5.61 -17.79
CA LYS A 267 11.41 -7.05 -18.02
C LYS A 267 10.42 -7.89 -17.20
N PHE A 268 10.22 -7.57 -15.92
CA PHE A 268 9.24 -8.26 -15.09
C PHE A 268 7.81 -8.10 -15.61
N LEU A 269 7.46 -6.92 -16.12
CA LEU A 269 6.15 -6.70 -16.74
C LEU A 269 5.94 -7.62 -17.95
N GLU A 270 6.94 -7.70 -18.84
CA GLU A 270 6.92 -8.55 -20.03
C GLU A 270 6.79 -10.04 -19.69
N GLU A 271 7.59 -10.51 -18.73
CA GLU A 271 7.70 -11.94 -18.40
C GLU A 271 6.57 -12.45 -17.49
N HIS A 272 6.05 -11.62 -16.58
CA HIS A 272 5.12 -12.06 -15.53
C HIS A 272 3.77 -11.36 -15.57
N MET A 273 3.73 -10.03 -15.68
CA MET A 273 2.46 -9.28 -15.57
C MET A 273 1.55 -9.47 -16.79
N LEU A 274 2.14 -9.59 -17.99
CA LEU A 274 1.37 -9.91 -19.20
C LEU A 274 0.76 -11.32 -19.13
N GLY A 275 1.45 -12.27 -18.50
CA GLY A 275 0.93 -13.63 -18.27
C GLY A 275 -0.30 -13.62 -17.36
N LEU A 276 -0.21 -12.96 -16.21
CA LEU A 276 -1.34 -12.84 -15.26
C LEU A 276 -2.59 -12.23 -15.90
N LYS A 277 -2.43 -11.18 -16.72
CA LYS A 277 -3.57 -10.58 -17.44
C LYS A 277 -4.19 -11.55 -18.44
N LYS A 278 -3.37 -12.33 -19.17
CA LYS A 278 -3.85 -13.36 -20.10
C LYS A 278 -4.57 -14.50 -19.40
N GLU A 279 -4.17 -14.83 -18.17
CA GLU A 279 -4.80 -15.85 -17.32
C GLU A 279 -6.12 -15.37 -16.68
N GLY A 280 -6.50 -14.11 -16.89
CA GLY A 280 -7.79 -13.56 -16.50
C GLY A 280 -7.78 -12.75 -15.21
N ALA A 281 -6.62 -12.42 -14.66
CA ALA A 281 -6.56 -11.43 -13.57
C ALA A 281 -6.95 -10.04 -14.10
N VAL A 282 -7.94 -9.42 -13.46
CA VAL A 282 -8.50 -8.13 -13.88
C VAL A 282 -8.24 -7.07 -12.81
N TRP A 283 -7.58 -6.00 -13.22
CA TRP A 283 -7.44 -4.76 -12.47
C TRP A 283 -7.25 -3.61 -13.47
N GLY A 284 -7.37 -2.38 -12.99
CA GLY A 284 -7.18 -1.18 -13.80
C GLY A 284 -8.47 -0.42 -14.02
N TYR A 285 -8.33 0.75 -14.64
CA TYR A 285 -9.44 1.66 -14.86
C TYR A 285 -10.61 1.00 -15.61
N ASP A 286 -11.81 1.19 -15.07
CA ASP A 286 -13.08 0.85 -15.69
C ASP A 286 -14.16 1.81 -15.18
N ILE A 287 -15.26 1.97 -15.91
CA ILE A 287 -16.34 2.90 -15.58
C ILE A 287 -16.93 2.63 -14.19
N PRO A 288 -17.23 1.38 -13.75
CA PRO A 288 -17.72 1.15 -12.40
C PRO A 288 -16.75 1.66 -11.32
N TYR A 289 -15.44 1.50 -11.51
CA TYR A 289 -14.44 1.98 -10.56
C TYR A 289 -14.38 3.50 -10.53
N MET A 290 -14.42 4.15 -11.69
CA MET A 290 -14.51 5.61 -11.80
C MET A 290 -15.72 6.14 -11.02
N LEU A 291 -16.90 5.53 -11.20
CA LEU A 291 -18.12 5.95 -10.52
C LEU A 291 -18.00 5.82 -9.00
N THR A 292 -17.51 4.69 -8.49
CA THR A 292 -17.27 4.54 -7.03
C THR A 292 -16.23 5.51 -6.49
N GLY A 293 -15.18 5.83 -7.26
CA GLY A 293 -14.18 6.82 -6.86
C GLY A 293 -14.76 8.24 -6.80
N GLN A 294 -15.56 8.64 -7.79
CA GLN A 294 -16.23 9.96 -7.81
C GLN A 294 -17.26 10.12 -6.69
N LEU A 295 -17.89 9.02 -6.28
CA LEU A 295 -18.87 8.99 -5.20
C LEU A 295 -18.23 8.77 -3.81
N ASP A 296 -16.90 8.63 -3.74
CA ASP A 296 -16.16 8.36 -2.51
C ASP A 296 -16.67 7.11 -1.75
N LEU A 297 -16.92 6.04 -2.50
CA LEU A 297 -17.45 4.77 -2.01
C LEU A 297 -16.39 3.66 -2.01
N HIS A 298 -16.54 2.70 -1.08
CA HIS A 298 -15.74 1.48 -1.12
C HIS A 298 -15.94 0.74 -2.45
N PRO A 299 -14.87 0.24 -3.11
CA PRO A 299 -14.95 -0.28 -4.48
C PRO A 299 -15.69 -1.62 -4.64
N SER A 300 -16.26 -2.19 -3.58
CA SER A 300 -16.87 -3.54 -3.63
C SER A 300 -17.95 -3.67 -4.69
N SER A 301 -18.89 -2.72 -4.74
CA SER A 301 -19.97 -2.72 -5.75
C SER A 301 -19.41 -2.64 -7.18
N ALA A 302 -18.32 -1.87 -7.38
CA ALA A 302 -17.67 -1.77 -8.68
C ALA A 302 -16.93 -3.05 -9.06
N ILE A 303 -16.26 -3.72 -8.10
CA ILE A 303 -15.61 -5.01 -8.32
C ILE A 303 -16.64 -6.05 -8.77
N GLU A 304 -17.80 -6.10 -8.10
CA GLU A 304 -18.90 -6.99 -8.47
C GLU A 304 -19.45 -6.67 -9.87
N ALA A 305 -19.66 -5.39 -10.17
CA ALA A 305 -20.14 -4.94 -11.48
C ALA A 305 -19.18 -5.31 -12.62
N VAL A 306 -17.88 -5.07 -12.44
CA VAL A 306 -16.85 -5.44 -13.43
C VAL A 306 -16.77 -6.95 -13.60
N LYS A 307 -16.80 -7.72 -12.50
CA LYS A 307 -16.80 -9.19 -12.56
C LYS A 307 -18.05 -9.74 -13.27
N ALA A 308 -19.19 -9.07 -13.12
CA ALA A 308 -20.43 -9.41 -13.82
C ALA A 308 -20.47 -8.92 -15.28
N GLY A 309 -19.46 -8.17 -15.73
CA GLY A 309 -19.42 -7.60 -17.08
C GLY A 309 -20.51 -6.56 -17.32
N ARG A 310 -20.92 -5.81 -16.28
CA ARG A 310 -21.97 -4.78 -16.40
C ARG A 310 -21.53 -3.67 -17.35
N THR A 311 -22.42 -3.30 -18.25
CA THR A 311 -22.26 -2.18 -19.19
C THR A 311 -23.39 -1.15 -19.11
N ASP A 312 -24.36 -1.38 -18.24
CA ASP A 312 -25.50 -0.51 -17.93
C ASP A 312 -25.09 0.58 -16.93
N TYR A 313 -24.06 1.36 -17.27
CA TYR A 313 -23.40 2.27 -16.34
C TYR A 313 -24.32 3.34 -15.75
N LYS A 314 -25.35 3.76 -16.49
CA LYS A 314 -26.34 4.73 -16.02
C LYS A 314 -27.18 4.13 -14.89
N GLU A 315 -27.71 2.92 -15.09
CA GLU A 315 -28.46 2.17 -14.09
C GLU A 315 -27.59 1.88 -12.87
N PHE A 316 -26.36 1.41 -13.08
CA PHE A 316 -25.41 1.19 -11.98
C PHE A 316 -25.13 2.48 -11.18
N TYR A 317 -24.96 3.63 -11.85
CA TYR A 317 -24.78 4.91 -11.17
C TYR A 317 -26.00 5.27 -10.32
N MET A 318 -27.22 5.12 -10.85
CA MET A 318 -28.46 5.37 -10.10
C MET A 318 -28.53 4.48 -8.85
N GLU A 319 -28.19 3.20 -8.96
CA GLU A 319 -28.13 2.27 -7.82
C GLU A 319 -27.13 2.69 -6.73
N MET A 320 -26.10 3.46 -7.06
CA MET A 320 -25.10 3.93 -6.09
C MET A 320 -25.53 5.23 -5.39
N VAL A 321 -26.21 6.14 -6.08
CA VAL A 321 -26.64 7.43 -5.50
C VAL A 321 -27.94 7.34 -4.71
N ASP A 322 -28.75 6.31 -4.96
CA ASP A 322 -30.03 6.07 -4.26
C ASP A 322 -29.85 5.31 -2.91
N ARG A 323 -28.61 5.07 -2.47
CA ARG A 323 -28.26 4.32 -1.24
C ARG A 323 -28.09 5.19 0.00
#